data_AF-A0A1W9RE79-F1
#
_entry.id   AF-A0A1W9RE79-F1
#
_cell.length_a   1.000
_cell.length_b   1.000
_cell.length_c   1.000
_cell.angle_alpha   90.00
_cell.angle_beta   90.00
_cell.angle_gamma   90.00
#
_symmetry.space_group_name_H-M   'P 1'
#
loop_
_entity.id
_entity.type
_entity.pdbx_description
1 polymer ?
#
loop_
_entity_poly.entity_id
_entity_poly.type
_entity_poly.pdbx_seq_one_letter_code
_entity_poly.pdbx_strand_id
1 'polypeptide(L)'
;GLVEEVRKLWREGISMTAYQGHGYKEIIGYLENKYSLEEAVRLTKRNTRRYAKRQISWLRKDNRVRWINLDEFKNYNEVVNYILQEVDIKL
;
A
#
# COMPACT_ATOMS: atom_id res chain seq x y z
N GLY A 1 -8.73 7.97 -13.98
CA GLY A 1 -8.39 7.01 -12.90
C GLY A 1 -6.88 6.86 -12.81
N LEU A 2 -6.36 5.82 -12.14
CA LEU A 2 -4.90 5.57 -12.03
C LEU A 2 -4.23 5.49 -13.42
N VAL A 3 -4.92 4.92 -14.41
CA VAL A 3 -4.41 4.84 -15.79
C VAL A 3 -4.18 6.23 -16.39
N GLU A 4 -5.14 7.15 -16.29
CA GLU A 4 -4.96 8.55 -16.74
C GLU A 4 -3.83 9.26 -16.01
N GLU A 5 -3.74 9.09 -14.69
CA GLU A 5 -2.68 9.71 -13.88
C GLU A 5 -1.30 9.26 -14.36
N VAL A 6 -1.09 7.95 -14.47
CA VAL A 6 0.17 7.37 -14.94
C VAL A 6 0.44 7.76 -16.38
N ARG A 7 -0.56 7.78 -17.27
CA ARG A 7 -0.40 8.19 -18.67
C ARG A 7 0.05 9.65 -18.78
N LYS A 8 -0.49 10.54 -17.95
CA LYS A 8 -0.08 11.96 -17.91
C LYS A 8 1.38 12.07 -17.46
N LEU A 9 1.72 11.48 -16.32
CA LEU A 9 3.08 11.51 -15.78
C LEU A 9 4.10 10.85 -16.70
N TRP A 10 3.71 9.79 -17.41
CA TRP A 10 4.54 9.12 -18.40
C TRP A 10 4.93 10.05 -19.55
N ARG A 11 4.00 10.88 -20.03
CA ARG A 11 4.26 11.87 -21.09
C ARG A 11 5.12 13.03 -20.60
N GLU A 12 4.99 13.41 -19.33
CA GLU A 12 5.72 14.53 -18.73
C GLU A 12 7.14 14.15 -18.26
N GLY A 13 7.52 12.87 -18.36
CA GLY A 13 8.83 12.37 -17.95
C GLY A 13 8.85 11.96 -16.48
N ILE A 14 8.29 10.79 -16.19
CA ILE A 14 8.23 10.25 -14.83
C ILE A 14 9.62 10.03 -14.23
N SER A 15 9.81 10.38 -12.96
CA SER A 15 11.06 10.09 -12.25
C SER A 15 11.26 8.59 -12.07
N MET A 16 12.52 8.15 -12.05
CA MET A 16 12.87 6.75 -11.86
C MET A 16 12.32 6.18 -10.53
N THR A 17 12.19 7.01 -9.50
CA THR A 17 11.62 6.63 -8.21
C THR A 17 10.11 6.39 -8.31
N ALA A 18 9.37 7.30 -8.95
CA ALA A 18 7.93 7.15 -9.14
C ALA A 18 7.59 5.97 -10.06
N TYR A 19 8.46 5.68 -11.04
CA TYR A 19 8.37 4.51 -11.91
C TYR A 19 8.33 3.18 -11.13
N GLN A 20 9.03 3.11 -9.98
CA GLN A 20 9.11 1.90 -9.17
C GLN A 20 7.92 1.72 -8.21
N GLY A 21 6.98 2.67 -8.18
CA GLY A 21 5.77 2.59 -7.37
C GLY A 21 4.90 1.37 -7.72
N HIS A 22 4.29 0.76 -6.71
CA HIS A 22 3.31 -0.32 -6.91
C HIS A 22 2.10 0.24 -7.66
N GLY A 23 1.68 -0.43 -8.73
CA GLY A 23 0.64 0.03 -9.64
C GLY A 23 1.17 0.87 -10.79
N TYR A 24 2.17 1.73 -10.55
CA TYR A 24 2.76 2.58 -11.59
C TYR A 24 3.54 1.76 -12.61
N LYS A 25 4.43 0.89 -12.13
CA LYS A 25 5.19 -0.04 -12.98
C LYS A 25 4.27 -0.93 -13.81
N GLU A 26 3.17 -1.41 -13.22
CA GLU A 26 2.21 -2.27 -13.90
C GLU A 26 1.43 -1.52 -14.98
N ILE A 27 0.95 -0.32 -14.69
CA ILE A 27 0.24 0.47 -15.68
C ILE A 27 1.19 0.92 -16.80
N ILE A 28 2.44 1.26 -16.50
CA ILE A 28 3.43 1.60 -17.54
C ILE A 28 3.70 0.40 -18.46
N GLY A 29 3.84 -0.81 -17.91
CA GLY A 29 4.01 -2.00 -18.75
C GLY A 29 2.81 -2.26 -19.67
N TYR A 30 1.59 -1.92 -19.23
CA TYR A 30 0.42 -1.89 -20.11
C TYR A 30 0.53 -0.80 -21.19
N LEU A 31 0.93 0.43 -20.84
CA LEU A 31 1.12 1.52 -21.80
C LEU A 31 2.22 1.23 -22.83
N GLU A 32 3.22 0.41 -22.47
CA GLU A 32 4.27 -0.11 -23.34
C GLU A 32 3.87 -1.37 -24.12
N ASN A 33 2.59 -1.79 -24.06
CA ASN A 33 2.05 -2.98 -24.72
C ASN A 33 2.73 -4.32 -24.32
N LYS A 34 3.33 -4.40 -23.13
CA LYS A 34 3.95 -5.65 -22.63
C LYS A 34 2.91 -6.69 -22.21
N TYR A 35 1.71 -6.24 -21.83
CA TYR A 35 0.57 -7.06 -21.43
C TYR A 35 -0.72 -6.23 -21.43
N SER A 36 -1.88 -6.88 -21.30
CA SER A 36 -3.19 -6.23 -21.27
C SER A 36 -3.44 -5.45 -19.98
N LEU A 37 -4.48 -4.61 -19.98
CA LEU A 37 -4.89 -3.87 -18.78
C LEU A 37 -5.35 -4.82 -17.66
N GLU A 38 -6.06 -5.88 -18.02
CA GLU A 38 -6.52 -6.90 -17.06
C GLU A 38 -5.31 -7.55 -16.35
N GLU A 39 -4.26 -7.85 -17.12
CA GLU A 39 -3.02 -8.40 -16.57
C GLU A 39 -2.30 -7.39 -15.69
N ALA A 40 -2.26 -6.10 -16.07
CA ALA A 40 -1.72 -5.03 -15.23
C ALA A 40 -2.43 -4.95 -13.87
N VAL A 41 -3.77 -5.03 -13.87
CA VAL A 41 -4.59 -5.05 -12.66
C VAL A 41 -4.29 -6.29 -11.81
N ARG A 42 -4.17 -7.46 -12.43
CA ARG A 42 -3.82 -8.72 -11.76
C ARG A 42 -2.44 -8.64 -11.09
N LEU A 43 -1.44 -8.13 -11.80
CA LEU A 43 -0.07 -7.92 -11.31
C LEU A 43 -0.05 -6.93 -10.15
N THR A 44 -0.76 -5.82 -10.26
CA THR A 44 -0.87 -4.80 -9.21
C THR A 44 -1.41 -5.42 -7.92
N LYS A 45 -2.57 -6.09 -8.00
CA LYS A 45 -3.18 -6.78 -6.86
C LYS A 45 -2.22 -7.80 -6.22
N ARG A 46 -1.52 -8.59 -7.02
CA ARG A 46 -0.55 -9.59 -6.54
C ARG A 46 0.63 -8.93 -5.83
N ASN A 47 1.22 -7.90 -6.42
CA ASN A 47 2.43 -7.27 -5.92
C ASN A 47 2.13 -6.46 -4.65
N THR A 48 0.99 -5.76 -4.59
CA THR A 48 0.52 -5.08 -3.37
C THR A 48 0.29 -6.07 -2.21
N ARG A 49 -0.33 -7.24 -2.45
CA ARG A 49 -0.46 -8.27 -1.41
C ARG A 49 0.89 -8.79 -0.91
N ARG A 50 1.84 -9.02 -1.82
CA ARG A 50 3.20 -9.45 -1.45
C ARG A 50 3.92 -8.37 -0.64
N TYR A 51 3.74 -7.10 -1.01
CA TYR A 51 4.30 -5.98 -0.27
C TYR A 51 3.71 -5.88 1.13
N ALA A 52 2.38 -5.92 1.28
CA ALA A 52 1.71 -5.94 2.57
C ALA A 52 2.19 -7.10 3.46
N LYS A 53 2.32 -8.31 2.90
CA LYS A 53 2.87 -9.47 3.63
C LYS A 53 4.30 -9.22 4.14
N ARG A 54 5.16 -8.58 3.32
CA ARG A 54 6.52 -8.22 3.73
C ARG A 54 6.52 -7.17 4.84
N GLN A 55 5.69 -6.13 4.72
CA GLN A 55 5.53 -5.10 5.76
C GLN A 55 5.12 -5.72 7.09
N ILE A 56 4.09 -6.58 7.09
CA ILE A 56 3.65 -7.31 8.29
C ILE A 56 4.78 -8.19 8.84
N SER A 57 5.48 -8.92 7.97
CA SER A 57 6.57 -9.81 8.40
C SER A 57 7.75 -9.06 9.00
N TRP A 58 8.01 -7.83 8.52
CA TRP A 58 9.05 -6.95 9.06
C TRP A 58 8.63 -6.37 10.41
N LEU A 59 7.41 -5.83 10.51
CA LEU A 59 6.85 -5.28 11.76
C LEU A 59 6.72 -6.35 12.86
N ARG A 60 6.44 -7.61 12.50
CA ARG A 60 6.34 -8.72 13.47
C ARG A 60 7.63 -9.00 14.22
N LYS A 61 8.78 -8.56 13.68
CA LYS A 61 10.09 -8.72 14.32
C LYS A 61 10.44 -7.56 15.26
N ASP A 62 9.66 -6.47 15.24
CA ASP A 62 9.91 -5.30 16.07
C ASP A 62 9.04 -5.36 17.33
N ASN A 63 9.68 -5.59 18.48
CA ASN A 63 9.01 -5.69 19.79
C ASN A 63 8.39 -4.37 20.27
N ARG A 64 8.69 -3.23 19.62
CA ARG A 64 8.06 -1.94 19.91
C ARG A 64 6.68 -1.82 19.28
N VAL A 65 6.38 -2.65 18.29
CA VAL A 65 5.10 -2.62 17.57
C VAL A 65 4.01 -3.25 18.43
N ARG A 66 2.94 -2.49 18.65
CA ARG A 66 1.70 -2.95 19.28
C ARG A 66 0.69 -3.26 18.19
N TRP A 67 0.27 -4.53 18.13
CA TRP A 67 -0.71 -4.99 17.15
C TRP A 67 -2.12 -4.70 17.65
N ILE A 68 -2.91 -4.03 16.83
CA ILE A 68 -4.32 -3.73 17.11
C ILE A 68 -5.15 -4.50 16.09
N ASN A 69 -6.04 -5.35 16.58
CA ASN A 69 -6.99 -6.07 15.74
C ASN A 69 -8.28 -5.25 15.66
N LEU A 70 -8.55 -4.66 14.49
CA LEU A 70 -9.72 -3.79 14.31
C LEU A 70 -11.06 -4.54 14.43
N ASP A 71 -11.06 -5.85 14.24
CA ASP A 71 -12.28 -6.68 14.35
C ASP A 71 -12.77 -6.81 15.80
N GLU A 72 -11.95 -6.45 16.79
CA GLU A 72 -12.29 -6.45 18.21
C GLU A 72 -13.03 -5.17 18.64
N PHE A 73 -13.14 -4.18 17.76
CA PHE A 73 -13.73 -2.88 18.04
C PHE A 73 -14.98 -2.65 17.21
N LYS A 74 -16.01 -2.03 17.79
CA LYS A 74 -17.27 -1.79 17.08
C LYS A 74 -17.18 -0.66 16.06
N ASN A 75 -16.27 0.28 16.28
CA ASN A 75 -16.08 1.47 15.46
C ASN A 75 -14.71 2.10 15.71
N TYR A 76 -14.33 3.07 14.87
CA TYR A 76 -13.03 3.74 14.98
C TYR A 76 -12.86 4.59 16.25
N ASN A 77 -13.95 5.07 16.89
CA ASN A 77 -13.82 5.84 18.13
C ASN A 77 -13.32 4.98 19.28
N GLU A 78 -13.77 3.72 19.37
CA GLU A 78 -13.27 2.77 20.37
C GLU A 78 -11.77 2.47 20.17
N VAL A 79 -11.32 2.34 18.91
CA VAL A 79 -9.90 2.15 18.57
C VAL A 79 -9.06 3.36 19.01
N VAL A 80 -9.53 4.57 18.73
CA VAL A 80 -8.84 5.82 19.13
C VAL A 80 -8.73 5.90 20.65
N ASN A 81 -9.81 5.63 21.38
CA ASN A 81 -9.80 5.63 22.84
C ASN A 81 -8.81 4.61 23.41
N TYR A 82 -8.76 3.40 22.83
CA TYR A 82 -7.78 2.38 23.20
C TYR A 82 -6.33 2.86 22.98
N ILE A 83 -6.04 3.48 21.83
CA ILE A 83 -4.72 4.03 21.53
C ILE A 83 -4.33 5.13 22.54
N LEU A 84 -5.26 6.04 22.88
CA LEU A 84 -5.00 7.13 23.83
C LEU A 84 -4.66 6.59 25.23
N GLN A 85 -5.43 5.62 25.74
CA GLN A 85 -5.15 4.99 27.04
C GLN A 85 -3.75 4.35 27.09
N GLU A 86 -3.35 3.67 26.02
CA GLU A 86 -2.05 3.01 25.94
C GLU A 86 -0.86 3.98 25.82
N VAL A 87 -1.09 5.21 25.35
CA VAL A 87 -0.08 6.28 25.26
C VAL A 87 0.04 7.04 26.58
N ASP A 88 -1.09 7.40 27.20
CA ASP A 88 -1.13 8.16 28.45
C ASP A 88 -0.60 7.36 29.65
N ILE A 89 -0.70 6.02 29.65
CA ILE A 89 -0.11 5.17 30.70
C ILE A 89 1.44 5.14 30.64
N LYS A 90 2.04 5.61 29.55
CA LYS A 90 3.50 5.54 29.31
C LYS A 90 4.24 6.87 29.40
N LEU A 91 3.55 7.98 29.59
CA LEU A 91 4.13 9.31 29.87
C LEU A 91 4.19 9.55 31.38
#